data_AF-A0A9D6M450-F1
#
_entry.id   AF-A0A9D6M450-F1
#
_cell.length_a   1.000
_cell.length_b   1.000
_cell.length_c   1.000
_cell.angle_alpha   90.00
_cell.angle_beta   90.00
_cell.angle_gamma   90.00
#
_symmetry.space_group_name_H-M   'P 1'
#
loop_
_entity.id
_entity.type
_entity.pdbx_description
1 polymer ?
#
loop_
_entity_poly.entity_id
_entity_poly.type
_entity_poly.pdbx_seq_one_letter_code
_entity_poly.pdbx_strand_id
1 'polypeptide(L)'
;MSEIFFMGVIGIYLFVAGLLFVYGTNFFYMALIAWRHRHTRVLAPPLTRVPRVTVQLPIYNELYVAERLIDAVARLDYPSDAFEIQVLDDSTDETVEIARRAVERQRARGIAIEHVRRNQRVGFKAGALAHGLASATGEFIAIFDADFVPPPNFLKR
;
A
#
# COMPACT_ATOMS: atom_id res chain seq x y z
N MET A 1 -34.65 45.62 -9.48
CA MET A 1 -34.21 44.72 -8.39
C MET A 1 -33.92 43.31 -8.91
N SER A 2 -34.77 42.75 -9.78
CA SER A 2 -34.57 41.45 -10.45
C SER A 2 -33.33 41.37 -11.34
N GLU A 3 -33.01 42.42 -12.11
CA GLU A 3 -31.85 42.41 -13.03
C GLU A 3 -30.50 42.38 -12.31
N ILE A 4 -30.32 43.18 -11.25
CA ILE A 4 -29.10 43.19 -10.44
C ILE A 4 -28.89 41.83 -9.76
N PHE A 5 -29.97 41.25 -9.24
CA PHE A 5 -29.93 39.91 -8.67
C PHE A 5 -29.52 38.85 -9.70
N PHE A 6 -30.11 38.89 -10.90
CA PHE A 6 -29.79 37.97 -11.99
C PHE A 6 -28.32 38.09 -12.43
N MET A 7 -27.81 39.32 -12.58
CA MET A 7 -26.40 39.56 -12.90
C MET A 7 -25.46 39.07 -11.80
N GLY A 8 -25.85 39.20 -10.53
CA GLY A 8 -25.10 38.66 -9.39
C GLY A 8 -25.01 37.14 -9.43
N VAL A 9 -26.12 36.45 -9.72
CA VAL A 9 -26.15 34.98 -9.86
C VAL A 9 -25.26 34.50 -11.01
N ILE A 10 -25.31 35.18 -12.16
CA ILE A 10 -24.43 34.86 -13.30
C ILE A 10 -22.97 35.08 -12.93
N GLY A 11 -22.65 36.18 -12.24
CA GLY A 11 -21.29 36.47 -11.79
C GLY A 11 -20.73 35.38 -10.88
N ILE A 12 -21.51 34.94 -9.90
CA ILE A 12 -21.13 33.83 -8.99
C ILE A 12 -20.96 32.52 -9.77
N TYR A 13 -21.89 32.21 -10.68
CA TYR A 13 -21.81 31.01 -11.50
C TYR A 13 -20.53 30.97 -12.34
N LEU A 14 -20.21 32.06 -13.05
CA LEU A 14 -19.00 32.14 -13.88
C LEU A 14 -17.73 32.08 -13.03
N PHE A 15 -17.74 32.68 -11.85
CA PHE A 15 -16.61 32.61 -10.92
C PHE A 15 -16.36 31.17 -10.46
N VAL A 16 -17.40 30.45 -10.02
CA VAL A 16 -17.31 29.04 -9.60
C VAL A 16 -16.90 28.16 -10.78
N ALA A 17 -17.47 28.37 -11.96
CA ALA A 17 -17.09 27.64 -13.18
C ALA A 17 -15.62 27.87 -13.54
N GLY A 18 -15.11 29.10 -13.39
CA GLY A 18 -13.70 29.43 -13.58
C GLY A 18 -12.79 28.70 -12.59
N LEU A 19 -13.16 28.64 -11.30
CA LEU A 19 -12.41 27.89 -10.29
C LEU A 19 -12.37 26.39 -10.60
N LEU A 20 -13.50 25.80 -11.00
CA LEU A 20 -13.56 24.39 -11.39
C LEU A 20 -12.75 24.11 -12.66
N PHE A 21 -12.74 25.04 -13.62
CA PHE A 21 -11.90 24.94 -14.81
C PHE A 21 -10.41 24.92 -14.44
N VAL A 22 -9.97 25.86 -13.59
CA VAL A 22 -8.58 25.91 -13.10
C VAL A 22 -8.24 24.61 -12.35
N TYR A 23 -9.11 24.11 -11.49
CA TYR A 23 -8.92 22.81 -10.83
C TYR A 23 -8.79 21.67 -11.85
N GLY A 24 -9.64 21.64 -12.88
CA GLY A 24 -9.60 20.67 -13.96
C GLY A 24 -8.28 20.66 -14.76
N THR A 25 -7.59 21.80 -14.87
CA THR A 25 -6.29 21.85 -15.55
C THR A 25 -5.22 21.00 -14.86
N ASN A 26 -5.33 20.76 -13.54
CA ASN A 26 -4.45 19.85 -12.82
C ASN A 26 -4.50 18.42 -13.38
N PHE A 27 -5.69 17.93 -13.72
CA PHE A 27 -5.85 16.61 -14.32
C PHE A 27 -5.10 16.50 -15.66
N PHE A 28 -5.23 17.50 -16.53
CA PHE A 28 -4.51 17.53 -17.81
C PHE A 28 -3.00 17.64 -17.63
N TYR A 29 -2.54 18.43 -16.65
CA TYR A 29 -1.12 18.52 -16.29
C TYR A 29 -0.57 17.17 -15.83
N MET A 30 -1.27 16.48 -14.93
CA MET A 30 -0.90 15.14 -14.46
C MET A 30 -0.92 14.11 -15.59
N ALA A 31 -1.92 14.16 -16.47
CA ALA A 31 -1.99 13.30 -17.66
C ALA A 31 -0.81 13.55 -18.62
N LEU A 32 -0.43 14.82 -18.83
CA LEU A 32 0.72 15.19 -19.66
C LEU A 32 2.03 14.66 -19.07
N ILE A 33 2.25 14.82 -17.76
CA ILE A 33 3.43 14.28 -17.07
C ILE A 33 3.46 12.75 -17.19
N ALA A 34 2.37 12.08 -16.85
CA ALA A 34 2.27 10.63 -16.94
C ALA A 34 2.57 10.14 -18.37
N TRP A 35 2.01 10.82 -19.37
CA TRP A 35 2.27 10.54 -20.78
C TRP A 35 3.75 10.73 -21.15
N ARG A 36 4.38 11.79 -20.66
CA ARG A 36 5.80 12.09 -20.93
C ARG A 36 6.74 11.07 -20.28
N HIS A 37 6.39 10.56 -19.10
CA HIS A 37 7.22 9.64 -18.32
C HIS A 37 6.82 8.16 -18.44
N ARG A 38 5.81 7.81 -19.24
CA ARG A 38 5.33 6.43 -19.43
C ARG A 38 6.39 5.46 -19.97
N HIS A 39 7.46 5.99 -20.57
CA HIS A 39 8.52 5.21 -21.20
C HIS A 39 9.82 5.15 -20.41
N THR A 40 9.91 5.78 -19.23
CA THR A 40 11.09 5.69 -18.38
C THR A 40 11.08 4.37 -17.59
N ARG A 41 11.28 3.24 -18.28
CA ARG A 41 11.63 1.98 -17.60
C ARG A 41 13.12 2.01 -17.34
N VAL A 42 13.51 2.39 -16.12
CA VAL A 42 14.86 2.09 -15.63
C VAL A 42 14.92 0.57 -15.50
N LEU A 43 15.71 -0.07 -16.37
CA LEU A 43 16.05 -1.49 -16.20
C LEU A 43 16.99 -1.56 -15.00
N ALA A 44 16.51 -2.11 -13.89
CA ALA A 44 17.40 -2.46 -12.79
C ALA A 44 18.44 -3.47 -13.30
N PRO A 45 19.72 -3.34 -12.92
CA PRO A 45 20.69 -4.37 -13.21
C PRO A 45 20.22 -5.69 -12.56
N PRO A 46 20.52 -6.85 -13.19
CA PRO A 46 20.17 -8.14 -12.60
C PRO A 46 20.81 -8.29 -11.22
N LEU A 47 20.07 -8.90 -10.29
CA LEU A 47 20.56 -9.18 -8.94
C LEU A 47 21.80 -10.08 -9.01
N THR A 48 22.91 -9.61 -8.44
CA THR A 48 24.16 -10.39 -8.33
C THR A 48 24.11 -11.44 -7.22
N ARG A 49 23.25 -11.21 -6.22
CA ARG A 49 22.90 -12.15 -5.14
C ARG A 49 21.42 -11.96 -4.76
N VAL A 50 20.86 -12.94 -4.06
CA VAL A 50 19.50 -12.86 -3.50
C VAL A 50 19.59 -12.31 -2.07
N PRO A 51 19.35 -11.00 -1.81
CA PRO A 51 19.39 -10.49 -0.45
C PRO A 51 18.21 -11.01 0.38
N ARG A 52 18.38 -11.06 1.70
CA ARG A 52 17.27 -11.40 2.61
C ARG A 52 16.32 -10.20 2.72
N VAL A 53 15.01 -10.42 2.63
CA VAL A 53 14.00 -9.34 2.70
C VAL A 53 12.98 -9.63 3.80
N THR A 54 12.66 -8.63 4.63
CA THR A 54 11.48 -8.68 5.51
C THR A 54 10.37 -7.89 4.83
N VAL A 55 9.24 -8.55 4.59
CA VAL A 55 8.04 -7.93 4.01
C VAL A 55 7.08 -7.56 5.13
N GLN A 56 6.79 -6.27 5.31
CA GLN A 56 5.87 -5.77 6.32
C GLN A 56 4.53 -5.39 5.71
N LEU A 57 3.46 -5.91 6.30
CA LEU A 57 2.07 -5.67 5.91
C LEU A 57 1.35 -4.97 7.07
N PRO A 58 1.39 -3.62 7.16
CA PRO A 58 0.60 -2.88 8.13
C PRO A 58 -0.90 -2.94 7.80
N ILE A 59 -1.70 -3.47 8.71
CA ILE A 59 -3.14 -3.70 8.54
C ILE A 59 -3.92 -3.06 9.70
N TYR A 60 -5.03 -2.37 9.36
CA TYR A 60 -5.97 -1.83 10.34
C TYR A 60 -7.40 -1.78 9.77
N ASN A 61 -8.26 -2.70 10.21
CA ASN A 61 -9.67 -2.80 9.81
C ASN A 61 -9.88 -2.95 8.29
N GLU A 62 -9.19 -3.92 7.70
CA GLU A 62 -9.09 -4.15 6.25
C GLU A 62 -9.66 -5.52 5.84
N LEU A 63 -10.87 -5.80 6.33
CA LEU A 63 -11.58 -7.08 6.24
C LEU A 63 -11.52 -7.73 4.84
N TYR A 64 -11.78 -6.93 3.80
CA TYR A 64 -11.97 -7.43 2.43
C TYR A 64 -10.67 -7.66 1.66
N VAL A 65 -9.55 -7.12 2.14
CA VAL A 65 -8.29 -7.12 1.38
C VAL A 65 -7.15 -7.85 2.10
N ALA A 66 -7.22 -7.97 3.43
CA ALA A 66 -6.15 -8.57 4.25
C ALA A 66 -5.76 -9.98 3.78
N GLU A 67 -6.73 -10.89 3.60
CA GLU A 67 -6.46 -12.26 3.17
C GLU A 67 -5.82 -12.31 1.78
N ARG A 68 -6.39 -11.55 0.83
CA ARG A 68 -5.89 -11.49 -0.55
C ARG A 68 -4.44 -10.98 -0.60
N LEU A 69 -4.12 -9.97 0.21
CA LEU A 69 -2.77 -9.42 0.34
C LEU A 69 -1.80 -10.47 0.90
N ILE A 70 -2.13 -11.06 2.06
CA ILE A 70 -1.28 -12.06 2.73
C ILE A 70 -0.99 -13.22 1.77
N ASP A 71 -2.03 -13.72 1.11
CA ASP A 71 -1.92 -14.81 0.15
C ASP A 71 -1.09 -14.41 -1.09
N ALA A 72 -1.17 -13.16 -1.55
CA ALA A 72 -0.38 -12.68 -2.69
C ALA A 72 1.10 -12.50 -2.35
N VAL A 73 1.39 -11.95 -1.18
CA VAL A 73 2.77 -11.76 -0.69
C VAL A 73 3.44 -13.11 -0.42
N ALA A 74 2.70 -14.09 0.10
CA ALA A 74 3.18 -15.46 0.25
C ALA A 74 3.49 -16.17 -1.08
N ARG A 75 3.00 -15.65 -2.21
CA ARG A 75 3.27 -16.15 -3.58
C ARG A 75 4.28 -15.31 -4.35
N LEU A 76 5.01 -14.41 -3.68
CA LEU A 76 6.12 -13.71 -4.32
C LEU A 76 7.10 -14.74 -4.90
N ASP A 77 7.50 -14.53 -6.15
CA ASP A 77 8.49 -15.33 -6.84
C ASP A 77 9.87 -14.94 -6.32
N TYR A 78 10.20 -15.45 -5.13
CA TYR A 78 11.45 -15.22 -4.41
C TYR A 78 11.78 -16.47 -3.58
N PRO A 79 13.07 -16.83 -3.38
CA PRO A 79 13.42 -18.02 -2.60
C PRO A 79 12.85 -17.94 -1.17
N SER A 80 12.14 -18.99 -0.73
CA SER A 80 11.39 -19.00 0.54
C SER A 80 12.26 -18.88 1.79
N ASP A 81 13.54 -19.19 1.69
CA ASP A 81 14.56 -19.01 2.72
C ASP A 81 15.19 -17.60 2.73
N ALA A 82 14.95 -16.82 1.66
CA ALA A 82 15.47 -15.47 1.47
C ALA A 82 14.45 -14.37 1.79
N PHE A 83 13.24 -14.70 2.26
CA PHE A 83 12.35 -13.67 2.79
C PHE A 83 11.45 -14.17 3.93
N GLU A 84 10.99 -13.23 4.73
CA GLU A 84 9.99 -13.44 5.77
C GLU A 84 8.89 -12.38 5.65
N ILE A 85 7.72 -12.67 6.19
CA ILE A 85 6.55 -11.79 6.16
C ILE A 85 6.12 -11.47 7.59
N GLN A 86 5.92 -10.19 7.88
CA GLN A 86 5.32 -9.71 9.12
C GLN A 86 3.96 -9.07 8.79
N VAL A 87 2.89 -9.67 9.28
CA VAL A 87 1.53 -9.08 9.25
C VAL A 87 1.37 -8.24 10.52
N LEU A 88 1.55 -6.93 10.38
CA LEU A 88 1.51 -5.96 11.47
C LEU A 88 0.08 -5.48 11.67
N ASP A 89 -0.66 -6.14 12.54
CA ASP A 89 -2.10 -6.00 12.65
C ASP A 89 -2.53 -5.24 13.92
N ASP A 90 -2.99 -4.00 13.70
CA ASP A 90 -3.55 -3.13 14.73
C ASP A 90 -5.08 -3.17 14.78
N SER A 91 -5.72 -4.07 14.01
CA SER A 91 -7.18 -4.09 13.84
C SER A 91 -7.92 -4.45 15.13
N THR A 92 -9.17 -3.98 15.20
CA THR A 92 -10.07 -4.23 16.33
C THR A 92 -11.37 -4.93 15.90
N ASP A 93 -11.49 -5.26 14.61
CA ASP A 93 -12.63 -5.91 13.98
C ASP A 93 -12.28 -7.35 13.56
N GLU A 94 -13.13 -7.97 12.72
CA GLU A 94 -12.96 -9.34 12.25
C GLU A 94 -11.72 -9.53 11.36
N THR A 95 -11.03 -8.46 10.94
CA THR A 95 -9.76 -8.51 10.21
C THR A 95 -8.72 -9.33 10.98
N VAL A 96 -8.72 -9.25 12.32
CA VAL A 96 -7.80 -10.00 13.18
C VAL A 96 -7.89 -11.50 12.92
N GLU A 97 -9.11 -12.03 12.89
CA GLU A 97 -9.34 -13.46 12.74
C GLU A 97 -9.13 -13.91 11.28
N ILE A 98 -9.37 -13.04 10.31
CA ILE A 98 -9.03 -13.30 8.91
C ILE A 98 -7.52 -13.38 8.72
N ALA A 99 -6.78 -12.39 9.23
CA ALA A 99 -5.33 -12.32 9.14
C ALA A 99 -4.68 -13.52 9.85
N ARG A 100 -5.14 -13.86 11.06
CA ARG A 100 -4.66 -15.04 11.81
C ARG A 100 -4.79 -16.32 11.01
N ARG A 101 -5.98 -16.59 10.46
CA ARG A 101 -6.24 -17.79 9.64
C ARG A 101 -5.38 -17.82 8.38
N ALA A 102 -5.23 -16.69 7.69
CA ALA A 102 -4.38 -16.60 6.51
C ALA A 102 -2.90 -16.88 6.84
N VAL A 103 -2.38 -16.26 7.91
CA VAL A 103 -1.02 -16.49 8.41
C VAL A 103 -0.80 -17.97 8.76
N GLU A 104 -1.72 -18.59 9.49
CA GLU A 104 -1.60 -20.01 9.87
C GLU A 104 -1.59 -20.94 8.66
N ARG A 105 -2.45 -20.70 7.66
CA ARG A 105 -2.45 -21.48 6.42
C ARG A 105 -1.12 -21.37 5.68
N GLN A 106 -0.56 -20.17 5.56
CA GLN A 106 0.70 -19.97 4.84
C GLN A 106 1.90 -20.52 5.64
N ARG A 107 1.89 -20.38 6.97
CA ARG A 107 2.87 -21.00 7.84
C ARG A 107 2.86 -22.52 7.73
N ALA A 108 1.68 -23.14 7.64
CA ALA A 108 1.54 -24.58 7.42
C ALA A 108 2.10 -25.05 6.06
N ARG A 109 2.27 -24.14 5.09
CA ARG A 109 2.93 -24.40 3.79
C ARG A 109 4.45 -24.16 3.85
N GLY A 110 5.01 -23.86 5.01
CA GLY A 110 6.44 -23.62 5.20
C GLY A 110 6.89 -22.18 4.91
N ILE A 111 5.97 -21.23 4.72
CA ILE A 111 6.33 -19.82 4.55
C ILE A 111 6.73 -19.22 5.91
N ALA A 112 7.84 -18.49 5.95
CA ALA A 112 8.23 -17.70 7.10
C ALA A 112 7.32 -16.48 7.23
N ILE A 113 6.22 -16.61 7.98
CA ILE A 113 5.22 -15.56 8.18
C ILE A 113 4.76 -15.48 9.63
N GLU A 114 4.66 -14.27 10.16
CA GLU A 114 4.21 -14.00 11.52
C GLU A 114 3.05 -13.01 11.58
N HIS A 115 2.09 -13.27 12.48
CA HIS A 115 1.04 -12.33 12.83
C HIS A 115 1.48 -11.54 14.06
N VAL A 116 1.87 -10.30 13.85
CA VAL A 116 2.41 -9.43 14.89
C VAL A 116 1.33 -8.46 15.32
N ARG A 117 0.95 -8.55 16.59
CA ARG A 117 -0.02 -7.65 17.22
C ARG A 117 0.60 -6.94 18.40
N ARG A 118 0.12 -5.72 18.65
CA ARG A 118 0.53 -4.90 19.79
C ARG A 118 -0.68 -4.47 20.61
N ASN A 119 -0.42 -4.20 21.88
CA ASN A 119 -1.48 -3.86 22.84
C ASN A 119 -2.06 -2.45 22.63
N GLN A 120 -1.27 -1.52 22.10
CA GLN A 120 -1.67 -0.12 21.92
C GLN A 120 -1.27 0.39 20.55
N ARG A 121 -2.18 1.14 19.92
CA ARG A 121 -2.00 1.72 18.58
C ARG A 121 -1.19 3.03 18.58
N VAL A 122 -0.12 3.11 19.39
CA VAL A 122 0.69 4.34 19.52
C VAL A 122 1.47 4.60 18.22
N GLY A 123 1.37 5.81 17.67
CA GLY A 123 2.06 6.14 16.40
C GLY A 123 1.47 5.46 15.16
N PHE A 124 0.31 4.81 15.29
CA PHE A 124 -0.46 4.25 14.16
C PHE A 124 0.40 3.37 13.24
N LYS A 125 0.28 3.53 11.92
CA LYS A 125 1.05 2.80 10.89
C LYS A 125 2.56 2.89 11.12
N ALA A 126 3.08 4.08 11.41
CA ALA A 126 4.52 4.26 11.64
C ALA A 126 4.99 3.51 12.89
N GLY A 127 4.18 3.51 13.96
CA GLY A 127 4.45 2.74 15.16
C GLY A 127 4.39 1.24 14.95
N ALA A 128 3.47 0.74 14.12
CA ALA A 128 3.41 -0.67 13.75
C ALA A 128 4.67 -1.09 12.98
N LEU A 129 5.07 -0.31 11.97
CA LEU A 129 6.28 -0.55 11.17
C LEU A 129 7.54 -0.53 12.05
N ALA A 130 7.67 0.45 12.95
CA ALA A 130 8.79 0.53 13.88
C ALA A 130 8.84 -0.67 14.84
N HIS A 131 7.68 -1.16 15.28
CA HIS A 131 7.58 -2.37 16.11
C HIS A 131 8.04 -3.61 15.35
N GLY A 132 7.58 -3.81 14.11
CA GLY A 132 8.02 -4.92 13.27
C GLY A 132 9.51 -4.86 12.92
N LEU A 133 10.05 -3.64 12.74
CA LEU A 133 11.46 -3.44 12.40
C LEU A 133 12.40 -3.97 13.51
N ALA A 134 11.96 -3.94 14.77
CA ALA A 134 12.76 -4.45 15.89
C ALA A 134 13.04 -5.96 15.82
N SER A 135 12.22 -6.74 15.11
CA SER A 135 12.38 -8.18 14.91
C SER A 135 12.64 -8.58 13.45
N ALA A 136 12.78 -7.60 12.54
CA ALA A 136 13.05 -7.87 11.14
C ALA A 136 14.47 -8.43 10.93
N THR A 137 14.60 -9.47 10.11
CA THR A 137 15.89 -10.14 9.85
C THR A 137 16.44 -9.87 8.44
N GLY A 138 15.68 -9.20 7.58
CA GLY A 138 16.08 -8.86 6.22
C GLY A 138 17.15 -7.78 6.15
N GLU A 139 17.99 -7.87 5.12
CA GLU A 139 18.88 -6.78 4.68
C GLU A 139 18.06 -5.60 4.14
N PHE A 140 16.92 -5.90 3.51
CA PHE A 140 15.96 -4.92 3.02
C PHE A 140 14.58 -5.12 3.63
N ILE A 141 13.83 -4.03 3.72
CA ILE A 141 12.44 -4.02 4.15
C ILE A 141 11.56 -3.64 2.96
N ALA A 142 10.59 -4.48 2.62
CA ALA A 142 9.54 -4.17 1.67
C ALA A 142 8.24 -3.92 2.43
N ILE A 143 7.56 -2.81 2.15
CA ILE A 143 6.31 -2.45 2.83
C ILE A 143 5.20 -2.43 1.78
N PHE A 144 4.11 -3.15 2.03
CA PHE A 144 2.92 -3.11 1.18
C PHE A 144 1.70 -2.68 1.99
N ASP A 145 0.98 -1.69 1.46
CA ASP A 145 -0.28 -1.25 2.04
C ASP A 145 -1.37 -2.29 1.81
N ALA A 146 -2.39 -2.30 2.68
CA ALA A 146 -3.38 -3.37 2.70
C ALA A 146 -4.19 -3.50 1.39
N ASP A 147 -4.35 -2.40 0.67
CA ASP A 147 -5.07 -2.29 -0.59
C ASP A 147 -4.18 -2.54 -1.82
N PHE A 148 -2.87 -2.65 -1.65
CA PHE A 148 -1.91 -2.84 -2.74
C PHE A 148 -1.44 -4.30 -2.83
N VAL A 149 -1.85 -4.99 -3.90
CA VAL A 149 -1.38 -6.35 -4.19
C VAL A 149 -0.15 -6.29 -5.10
N PRO A 150 1.06 -6.65 -4.63
CA PRO A 150 2.26 -6.59 -5.44
C PRO A 150 2.24 -7.65 -6.56
N PRO A 151 2.87 -7.39 -7.72
CA PRO A 151 3.10 -8.41 -8.73
C PRO A 151 4.07 -9.48 -8.20
N PRO A 152 3.96 -10.76 -8.62
CA PRO A 152 4.78 -11.85 -8.07
C PRO A 152 6.29 -11.62 -8.17
N ASN A 153 6.75 -10.92 -9.22
CA ASN A 153 8.17 -10.65 -9.46
C ASN A 153 8.67 -9.35 -8.80
N PHE A 154 7.92 -8.74 -7.87
CA PHE A 154 8.26 -7.45 -7.28
C PHE A 154 9.68 -7.42 -6.67
N LEU A 155 10.04 -8.44 -5.88
CA LEU A 155 11.36 -8.49 -5.21
C LEU A 155 12.55 -8.78 -6.15
N LYS A 156 12.29 -9.15 -7.42
CA LYS A 156 13.32 -9.44 -8.42
C LYS A 156 13.65 -8.23 -9.31
N ARG A 157 12.95 -7.10 -9.17
CA ARG A 157 13.04 -5.93 -10.04
C ARG A 157 13.51 -4.71 -9.27
#